data_AF-A0A392NYD4-F1
#
_entry.id   AF-A0A392NYD4-F1
#
_cell.length_a   1.000
_cell.length_b   1.000
_cell.length_c   1.000
_cell.angle_alpha   90.00
_cell.angle_beta   90.00
_cell.angle_gamma   90.00
#
_symmetry.space_group_name_H-M   'P 1'
#
loop_
_entity.id
_entity.type
_entity.pdbx_description
1 polymer ?
#
loop_
_entity_poly.entity_id
_entity_poly.type
_entity_poly.pdbx_seq_one_letter_code
_entity_poly.pdbx_strand_id
1 'polypeptide(L)'
;MLRRVKKDVISELTSKTEITVHCKLSSRQQAFYQAIKNKISLAELFDSNRGQLNEKKILNLMNIVIQLRKVCNHPELFERSEGSTYLYFGEIPNSLPPPPFGELEDVYYSGGHNPISYESPLSSHSGHPLDVQSWA
;
A
#
# COMPACT_ATOMS: atom_id res chain seq x y z
N MET A 1 -43.37 14.07 -19.39
CA MET A 1 -42.16 14.62 -18.74
C MET A 1 -41.56 15.67 -19.65
N LEU A 2 -41.33 16.90 -19.16
CA LEU A 2 -40.77 17.99 -19.98
C LEU A 2 -39.25 18.02 -19.83
N ARG A 3 -38.51 18.02 -20.95
CA ARG A 3 -37.04 18.13 -21.00
C ARG A 3 -36.65 19.33 -21.86
N ARG A 4 -35.79 20.21 -21.34
CA ARG A 4 -35.19 21.34 -22.08
C ARG A 4 -33.68 21.16 -22.18
N VAL A 5 -33.07 21.67 -23.24
CA VAL A 5 -31.60 21.67 -23.39
C VAL A 5 -31.02 23.03 -23.00
N LYS A 6 -29.76 23.05 -22.52
CA LYS A 6 -29.10 24.28 -22.02
C LYS A 6 -29.11 25.43 -23.03
N LYS A 7 -29.07 25.11 -24.33
CA LYS A 7 -29.16 26.07 -25.43
C LYS A 7 -30.50 26.83 -25.50
N ASP A 8 -31.58 26.22 -25.01
CA ASP A 8 -32.93 26.80 -25.08
C ASP A 8 -33.25 27.70 -23.88
N VAL A 9 -32.41 27.66 -22.84
CA VAL A 9 -32.65 28.34 -21.55
C VAL A 9 -31.69 29.51 -21.35
N ILE A 10 -30.46 29.43 -21.88
CA ILE A 10 -29.41 30.44 -21.64
C ILE A 10 -28.65 30.69 -22.95
N SER A 11 -28.82 31.88 -23.52
CA SER A 11 -28.19 32.29 -24.79
C SER A 11 -26.72 32.70 -24.65
N GLU A 12 -26.28 33.09 -23.45
CA GLU A 12 -24.92 33.57 -23.18
C GLU A 12 -23.90 32.47 -22.90
N LEU A 13 -24.32 31.20 -22.84
CA LEU A 13 -23.42 30.09 -22.52
C LEU A 13 -22.59 29.67 -23.75
N THR A 14 -21.26 29.72 -23.64
CA THR A 14 -20.34 29.25 -24.68
C THR A 14 -20.45 27.74 -24.91
N SER A 15 -20.08 27.28 -26.11
CA SER A 15 -20.12 25.87 -26.48
C SER A 15 -19.13 25.04 -25.67
N LYS A 16 -19.55 23.83 -25.27
CA LYS A 16 -18.64 22.83 -24.68
C LYS A 16 -17.72 22.31 -25.78
N THR A 17 -16.42 22.46 -25.60
CA THR A 17 -15.40 21.77 -26.38
C THR A 17 -14.89 20.55 -25.62
N GLU A 18 -14.77 19.41 -26.31
CA GLU A 18 -14.24 18.18 -25.72
C GLU A 18 -12.90 17.86 -26.38
N ILE A 19 -11.86 17.68 -25.57
CA ILE A 19 -10.50 17.41 -26.03
C ILE A 19 -10.05 16.11 -25.36
N THR A 20 -9.65 15.14 -26.18
CA THR A 20 -9.15 13.84 -25.72
C THR A 20 -7.62 13.87 -25.68
N VAL A 21 -7.06 13.79 -24.48
CA VAL A 21 -5.61 13.73 -24.27
C VAL A 21 -5.18 12.27 -24.02
N HIS A 22 -4.22 11.79 -24.81
CA HIS A 22 -3.70 10.43 -24.69
C HIS A 22 -2.48 10.40 -23.78
N CYS A 23 -2.49 9.51 -22.77
CA CYS A 23 -1.42 9.38 -21.79
C CYS A 23 -0.70 8.03 -21.91
N LYS A 24 0.60 8.01 -21.63
CA LYS A 24 1.41 6.78 -21.56
C LYS A 24 1.41 6.23 -20.13
N LEU A 25 1.62 4.92 -19.99
CA LEU A 25 1.79 4.27 -18.68
C LEU A 25 3.22 4.50 -18.17
N SER A 26 3.36 4.65 -16.85
CA SER A 26 4.67 4.61 -16.18
C SER A 26 5.26 3.20 -16.17
N SER A 27 6.57 3.06 -15.95
CA SER A 27 7.25 1.75 -15.90
C SER A 27 6.62 0.79 -14.87
N ARG A 28 6.25 1.31 -13.68
CA ARG A 28 5.58 0.52 -12.64
C ARG A 28 4.20 0.06 -13.08
N GLN A 29 3.41 0.95 -13.68
CA GLN A 29 2.10 0.60 -14.22
C GLN A 29 2.21 -0.42 -15.36
N GLN A 30 3.22 -0.30 -16.22
CA GLN A 30 3.46 -1.25 -17.32
C GLN A 30 3.79 -2.65 -16.80
N ALA A 31 4.59 -2.76 -15.74
CA ALA A 31 4.87 -4.04 -15.09
C ALA A 31 3.59 -4.69 -14.52
N PHE A 32 2.77 -3.92 -13.80
CA PHE A 32 1.47 -4.42 -13.30
C PHE A 32 0.52 -4.80 -14.44
N TYR A 33 0.46 -4.00 -15.51
CA TYR A 33 -0.36 -4.27 -16.68
C TYR A 33 0.02 -5.60 -17.34
N GLN A 34 1.33 -5.86 -17.51
CA GLN A 34 1.84 -7.12 -18.04
C GLN A 34 1.54 -8.29 -17.11
N ALA A 35 1.73 -8.12 -15.79
CA ALA A 35 1.43 -9.17 -14.82
C ALA A 35 -0.05 -9.57 -14.83
N ILE A 36 -0.97 -8.59 -14.89
CA ILE A 36 -2.42 -8.85 -14.99
C ILE A 36 -2.75 -9.52 -16.33
N LYS A 37 -2.15 -9.06 -17.43
CA LYS A 37 -2.35 -9.65 -18.76
C LYS A 37 -1.89 -11.12 -18.80
N ASN A 38 -0.78 -11.45 -18.16
CA ASN A 38 -0.24 -12.82 -18.11
C ASN A 38 -1.08 -13.75 -17.22
N LYS A 39 -1.77 -13.24 -16.20
CA LYS A 39 -2.78 -14.02 -15.44
C LYS A 39 -3.96 -14.45 -16.31
N ILE A 40 -4.17 -13.79 -17.44
CA ILE A 40 -5.13 -14.20 -18.45
C ILE A 40 -4.42 -15.24 -19.32
N SER A 41 -4.76 -16.52 -19.17
CA SER A 41 -4.60 -17.44 -20.28
C SER A 41 -5.57 -16.99 -21.38
N LEU A 42 -5.12 -16.06 -22.24
CA LEU A 42 -5.92 -15.62 -23.40
C LEU A 42 -6.29 -16.83 -24.26
N ALA A 43 -5.46 -17.88 -24.25
CA ALA A 43 -5.75 -19.17 -24.85
C ALA A 43 -7.07 -19.77 -24.33
N GLU A 44 -7.31 -19.79 -23.02
CA GLU A 44 -8.56 -20.34 -22.43
C GLU A 44 -9.83 -19.53 -22.80
N LEU A 45 -9.66 -18.23 -23.09
CA LEU A 45 -10.76 -17.37 -23.54
C LEU A 45 -11.06 -17.55 -25.04
N PHE A 46 -10.04 -17.69 -25.88
CA PHE A 46 -10.20 -17.86 -27.33
C PHE A 46 -10.59 -19.28 -27.76
N ASP A 47 -10.24 -20.30 -26.97
CA ASP A 47 -10.67 -21.70 -27.23
C ASP A 47 -12.19 -21.88 -27.06
N SER A 48 -12.87 -20.87 -26.48
CA SER A 48 -14.31 -20.87 -26.19
C SER A 48 -15.20 -20.53 -27.40
N ASN A 49 -14.66 -20.39 -28.61
CA ASN A 49 -15.45 -20.24 -29.85
C ASN A 49 -16.35 -21.46 -30.19
N ARG A 50 -16.39 -22.50 -29.34
CA ARG A 50 -17.16 -23.72 -29.55
C ARG A 50 -18.21 -24.06 -28.49
N GLY A 51 -18.47 -23.22 -27.49
CA GLY A 51 -19.66 -23.43 -26.66
C GLY A 51 -19.64 -22.76 -25.29
N GLN A 52 -20.64 -21.89 -25.06
CA GLN A 52 -21.12 -21.40 -23.76
C GLN A 52 -20.05 -20.68 -22.90
N LEU A 53 -20.09 -19.35 -22.94
CA LEU A 53 -19.43 -18.51 -21.92
C LEU A 53 -20.09 -18.79 -20.56
N ASN A 54 -19.46 -19.64 -19.75
CA ASN A 54 -19.89 -19.89 -18.38
C ASN A 54 -19.90 -18.58 -17.58
N GLU A 55 -20.93 -18.36 -16.75
CA GLU A 55 -21.09 -17.16 -15.91
C GLU A 55 -19.84 -16.86 -15.05
N LYS A 56 -19.18 -17.90 -14.54
CA LYS A 56 -17.90 -17.80 -13.81
C LYS A 56 -16.77 -17.17 -14.65
N LYS A 57 -16.70 -17.46 -15.95
CA LYS A 57 -15.71 -16.87 -16.86
C LYS A 57 -15.99 -15.38 -17.09
N ILE A 58 -17.27 -14.99 -17.20
CA ILE A 58 -17.69 -13.58 -17.34
C ILE A 58 -17.31 -12.78 -16.09
N LEU A 59 -17.58 -13.32 -14.90
CA LEU A 59 -17.21 -12.67 -13.63
C LEU A 59 -15.69 -12.50 -13.49
N ASN A 60 -14.92 -13.52 -13.89
CA ASN A 60 -13.45 -13.44 -13.88
C ASN A 60 -12.95 -12.34 -14.85
N LEU A 61 -13.52 -12.28 -16.06
CA LEU A 61 -13.20 -11.25 -17.05
C LEU A 61 -13.55 -9.84 -16.54
N MET A 62 -14.70 -9.68 -15.89
CA MET A 62 -15.09 -8.41 -15.27
C MET A 62 -14.08 -7.97 -14.19
N ASN A 63 -13.63 -8.90 -13.34
CA ASN A 63 -12.61 -8.61 -12.32
C ASN A 63 -11.30 -8.15 -12.96
N ILE A 64 -10.84 -8.83 -14.01
CA ILE A 64 -9.65 -8.45 -14.77
C ILE A 64 -9.79 -7.05 -15.37
N VAL A 65 -10.91 -6.75 -16.02
CA VAL A 65 -11.17 -5.43 -16.61
C VAL A 65 -11.17 -4.35 -15.54
N ILE A 66 -11.73 -4.61 -14.36
CA ILE A 66 -11.69 -3.69 -13.22
C ILE A 66 -10.24 -3.47 -12.77
N GLN A 67 -9.41 -4.52 -12.69
CA GLN A 67 -8.00 -4.39 -12.34
C GLN A 67 -7.24 -3.57 -13.40
N LEU A 68 -7.43 -3.81 -14.69
CA LEU A 68 -6.79 -3.00 -15.73
C LEU A 68 -7.14 -1.50 -15.60
N ARG A 69 -8.40 -1.17 -15.26
CA ARG A 69 -8.79 0.22 -14.97
C ARG A 69 -8.06 0.80 -13.75
N LYS A 70 -7.87 0.00 -12.69
CA LYS A 70 -7.12 0.44 -11.49
C LYS A 70 -5.67 0.79 -11.84
N VAL A 71 -5.01 0.03 -12.73
CA VAL A 71 -3.60 0.30 -13.11
C VAL A 71 -3.46 1.64 -13.80
N CYS A 72 -4.39 1.96 -14.70
CA CYS A 72 -4.39 3.24 -15.43
C CYS A 72 -4.63 4.44 -14.50
N ASN A 73 -5.36 4.26 -13.40
CA ASN A 73 -5.66 5.34 -12.46
C ASN A 73 -4.48 5.62 -11.52
N HIS A 74 -4.09 4.65 -10.68
CA HIS A 74 -2.98 4.82 -9.74
C HIS A 74 -2.43 3.46 -9.25
N PRO A 75 -1.10 3.25 -9.23
CA PRO A 75 -0.50 1.98 -8.81
C PRO A 75 -0.73 1.62 -7.33
N GLU A 76 -0.91 2.61 -6.45
CA GLU A 76 -1.15 2.35 -5.00
C GLU A 76 -2.52 1.73 -4.71
N LEU A 77 -3.43 1.67 -5.69
CA LEU A 77 -4.71 0.97 -5.54
C LEU A 77 -4.54 -0.57 -5.50
N PHE A 78 -3.35 -1.09 -5.80
CA PHE A 78 -3.03 -2.52 -5.74
C PHE A 78 -2.30 -2.88 -4.47
N GLU A 79 -1.18 -2.22 -4.25
CA GLU A 79 -0.32 -2.41 -3.09
C GLU A 79 -0.04 -1.02 -2.54
N ARG A 80 -0.67 -0.72 -1.41
CA ARG A 80 -0.32 0.46 -0.63
C ARG A 80 1.11 0.22 -0.15
N SER A 81 1.99 1.18 -0.39
CA SER A 81 3.31 1.13 0.25
C SER A 81 3.08 1.23 1.75
N GLU A 82 3.24 0.13 2.47
CA GLU A 82 3.40 0.20 3.90
C GLU A 82 4.73 0.93 4.19
N GLY A 83 4.79 1.66 5.29
CA GLY A 83 6.02 2.33 5.69
C GLY A 83 7.08 1.28 5.97
N SER A 84 8.23 1.36 5.31
CA SER A 84 9.37 0.54 5.68
C SER A 84 10.11 1.21 6.83
N THR A 85 10.40 0.45 7.87
CA THR A 85 11.30 0.86 8.94
C THR A 85 12.58 0.04 8.85
N TYR A 86 13.67 0.59 9.41
CA TYR A 86 14.92 -0.16 9.53
C TYR A 86 14.73 -1.33 10.48
N LEU A 87 15.53 -2.38 10.29
CA LEU A 87 15.60 -3.49 11.25
C LEU A 87 16.01 -2.92 12.62
N TYR A 88 15.13 -3.05 13.60
CA TYR A 88 15.45 -2.74 14.99
C TYR A 88 16.09 -3.96 15.64
N PHE A 89 17.40 -3.87 15.91
CA PHE A 89 18.16 -4.93 16.56
C PHE A 89 18.05 -4.79 18.08
N GLY A 90 16.91 -5.19 18.63
CA GLY A 90 16.59 -5.11 20.05
C GLY A 90 15.43 -6.03 20.39
N GLU A 91 15.37 -6.51 21.63
CA GLU A 91 14.21 -7.23 22.12
C GLU A 91 13.08 -6.23 22.38
N ILE A 92 12.02 -6.29 21.57
CA ILE A 92 10.79 -5.52 21.78
C ILE A 92 9.83 -6.46 22.52
N PRO A 93 9.46 -6.16 23.77
CA PRO A 93 8.45 -6.96 24.44
C PRO A 93 7.10 -6.77 23.77
N ASN A 94 6.26 -7.81 23.80
CA ASN A 94 4.96 -7.81 23.14
C ASN A 94 4.14 -6.58 23.54
N SER A 95 3.69 -5.82 22.54
CA SER A 95 2.76 -4.71 22.76
C SER A 95 1.44 -5.24 23.31
N LEU A 96 0.87 -4.52 24.29
CA LEU A 96 -0.49 -4.76 24.76
C LEU A 96 -1.49 -4.40 23.63
N PRO A 97 -2.69 -5.03 23.60
CA PRO A 97 -3.72 -4.59 22.69
C PRO A 97 -4.05 -3.12 22.93
N PRO A 98 -4.35 -2.34 21.88
CA PRO A 98 -4.65 -0.92 22.04
C PRO A 98 -5.90 -0.74 22.93
N PRO A 99 -5.95 0.32 23.76
CA PRO A 99 -7.11 0.58 24.60
C PRO A 99 -8.35 0.94 23.74
N PRO A 100 -9.55 0.87 24.33
CA PRO A 100 -10.77 1.36 23.71
C PRO A 100 -10.61 2.80 23.19
N PHE A 101 -11.25 3.10 22.07
CA PHE A 101 -11.16 4.41 21.43
C PHE A 101 -11.56 5.54 22.39
N GLY A 102 -10.63 6.49 22.62
CA GLY A 102 -10.86 7.68 23.44
C GLY A 102 -10.29 7.63 24.86
N GLU A 103 -9.70 6.51 25.28
CA GLU A 103 -8.96 6.43 26.55
C GLU A 103 -7.49 6.85 26.37
N LEU A 104 -6.90 7.45 27.41
CA LEU A 104 -5.46 7.77 27.43
C LEU A 104 -4.65 6.48 27.50
N GLU A 105 -3.63 6.37 26.64
CA GLU A 105 -2.68 5.27 26.66
C GLU A 105 -1.40 5.71 27.37
N ASP A 106 -1.12 5.11 28.53
CA ASP A 106 0.19 5.22 29.16
C ASP A 106 1.18 4.33 28.38
N VAL A 107 1.94 4.94 27.48
CA VAL A 107 2.97 4.22 26.71
C VAL A 107 4.17 3.95 27.62
N TYR A 108 4.20 2.77 28.22
CA TYR A 108 5.37 2.30 28.97
C TYR A 108 6.49 1.96 28.00
N TYR A 109 7.58 2.73 28.03
CA TYR A 109 8.82 2.34 27.36
C TYR A 109 9.39 1.14 28.09
N SER A 110 9.12 -0.04 27.56
CA SER A 110 9.52 -1.31 28.13
C SER A 110 11.01 -1.61 27.95
N GLY A 111 11.77 -0.66 27.37
CA GLY A 111 13.21 -0.73 27.23
C GLY A 111 13.61 -1.77 26.21
N GLY A 112 13.97 -1.36 24.99
CA GLY A 112 14.62 -2.28 24.07
C GLY A 112 15.94 -2.75 24.68
N HIS A 113 16.01 -4.01 25.09
CA HIS A 113 17.26 -4.57 25.57
C HIS A 113 18.16 -4.83 24.36
N ASN A 114 19.41 -4.38 24.43
CA ASN A 114 20.39 -4.72 23.43
C ASN A 114 20.71 -6.22 23.59
N PRO A 115 20.49 -7.07 22.58
CA PRO A 115 20.79 -8.50 22.67
C PRO A 115 22.29 -8.78 22.83
N ILE A 116 23.17 -7.79 22.65
CA ILE A 116 24.59 -7.90 22.94
C ILE A 116 24.80 -7.78 24.46
N SER A 117 24.99 -8.92 25.12
CA SER A 117 25.35 -8.98 26.53
C SER A 117 26.87 -8.81 26.74
N TYR A 118 27.25 -8.11 27.81
CA TYR A 118 28.61 -8.03 28.29
C TYR A 118 28.66 -8.49 29.75
N GLU A 119 29.34 -9.60 30.02
CA GLU A 119 29.50 -10.13 31.38
C GLU A 119 30.72 -9.50 32.06
N SER A 120 30.49 -8.58 32.99
CA SER A 120 31.54 -8.07 33.88
C SER A 120 31.57 -8.88 35.18
N PRO A 121 32.74 -9.37 35.64
CA PRO A 121 32.84 -10.04 36.94
C PRO A 121 32.43 -9.10 38.08
N LEU A 122 31.52 -9.54 38.97
CA LEU A 122 31.09 -8.72 40.11
C LEU A 122 32.23 -8.33 41.08
N SER A 123 33.36 -9.03 41.06
CA SER A 123 34.52 -8.75 41.91
C SER A 123 35.21 -7.42 41.64
N SER A 124 34.89 -6.73 40.54
CA SER A 124 35.40 -5.38 40.24
C SER A 124 34.57 -4.25 40.85
N HIS A 125 33.38 -4.54 41.39
CA HIS A 125 32.48 -3.52 41.98
C HIS A 125 32.74 -3.26 43.48
N SER A 126 33.63 -4.02 44.13
CA SER A 126 34.08 -3.75 45.50
C SER A 126 35.25 -2.75 45.57
N GLY A 127 35.79 -2.34 44.42
CA GLY A 127 36.63 -1.16 44.29
C GLY A 127 35.79 0.00 43.76
N HIS A 128 35.96 1.19 44.34
CA HIS A 128 35.41 2.44 43.79
C HIS A 128 35.53 2.44 42.26
N PRO A 129 34.50 2.89 41.51
CA PRO A 129 34.70 3.22 40.11
C PRO A 129 35.82 4.25 40.10
N LEU A 130 36.96 3.91 39.50
CA LEU A 130 38.02 4.87 39.25
C LEU A 130 37.47 5.82 38.20
N ASP A 131 36.80 6.86 38.71
CA ASP A 131 36.23 7.92 37.93
C ASP A 131 37.32 8.46 36.99
N VAL A 132 36.90 8.60 35.75
CA VAL A 132 37.64 9.17 34.64
C VAL A 132 37.88 10.65 34.95
N GLN A 133 38.88 10.95 35.78
CA GLN A 133 39.35 12.31 36.07
C GLN A 133 40.89 12.38 36.17
N SER A 134 41.61 11.87 35.17
CA SER A 134 43.07 12.09 35.10
C SER A 134 43.62 12.33 33.69
N TRP A 135 42.82 12.96 32.83
CA TRP A 135 43.33 13.56 31.58
C TRP A 135 42.75 14.98 31.44
N ALA A 136 43.29 15.89 32.25
CA ALA A 136 43.35 17.33 31.99
C ALA A 136 44.78 17.79 32.28
#